data_AF-A0A1C3WP57-F1
#
_entry.id   AF-A0A1C3WP57-F1
#
_cell.length_a   1.000
_cell.length_b   1.000
_cell.length_c   1.000
_cell.angle_alpha   90.00
_cell.angle_beta   90.00
_cell.angle_gamma   90.00
#
_symmetry.space_group_name_H-M   'P 1'
#
loop_
_entity.id
_entity.type
_entity.pdbx_description
1 polymer ?
#
loop_
_entity_poly.entity_id
_entity_poly.type
_entity_poly.pdbx_seq_one_letter_code
_entity_poly.pdbx_strand_id
1 'polypeptide(L)'
;MSSPLWRQLLLPASFRGAPFHVEGGAKAGGRRTVTHEYAKRDDPYTEDMGRRARKFSISAYVIGEDYTIYRELLTAALDTEGGGTLIHPTMGIMNVVCEGYSCSEQREEGGMARFEILLVEAGTSPYTPAAADTQSATSSAADSAGSAAATAADTAITV
;
A
#
# COMPACT_ATOMS: atom_id res chain seq x y z
N MET A 1 26.29 -23.35 -14.14
CA MET A 1 25.17 -22.92 -15.02
C MET A 1 24.86 -21.46 -14.69
N SER A 2 24.98 -20.55 -15.66
CA SER A 2 24.70 -19.13 -15.42
C SER A 2 23.20 -18.96 -15.12
N SER A 3 22.87 -18.40 -13.95
CA SER A 3 21.48 -18.08 -13.63
C SER A 3 20.98 -17.01 -14.61
N PRO A 4 19.81 -17.19 -15.24
CA PRO A 4 19.32 -16.26 -16.24
C PRO A 4 19.09 -14.87 -15.63
N LEU A 5 19.30 -13.80 -16.41
CA LEU A 5 19.26 -12.40 -15.97
C LEU A 5 18.00 -12.05 -15.16
N TRP A 6 16.84 -12.60 -15.53
CA TRP A 6 15.58 -12.36 -14.84
C TRP A 6 15.58 -12.85 -13.38
N ARG A 7 16.32 -13.92 -13.05
CA ARG A 7 16.41 -14.48 -11.69
C ARG A 7 17.34 -13.63 -10.81
N GLN A 8 18.33 -12.97 -11.41
CA GLN A 8 19.27 -12.08 -10.70
C GLN A 8 18.64 -10.73 -10.33
N LEU A 9 17.52 -10.36 -10.98
CA LEU A 9 16.79 -9.11 -10.77
C LEU A 9 15.60 -9.25 -9.80
N LEU A 10 15.38 -10.44 -9.21
CA LEU A 10 14.29 -10.65 -8.26
C LEU A 10 14.55 -9.83 -7.00
N LEU A 11 13.73 -8.81 -6.80
CA LEU A 11 13.69 -8.03 -5.56
C LEU A 11 13.05 -8.87 -4.44
N PRO A 12 13.51 -8.74 -3.18
CA PRO A 12 12.81 -9.33 -2.05
C PRO A 12 11.40 -8.72 -1.96
N ALA A 13 10.39 -9.59 -1.88
CA ALA A 13 9.01 -9.10 -1.85
C ALA A 13 8.72 -8.44 -0.50
N SER A 14 8.03 -7.31 -0.53
CA SER A 14 7.61 -6.62 0.69
C SER A 14 6.38 -5.75 0.46
N PHE A 15 5.61 -5.55 1.52
CA PHE A 15 4.48 -4.62 1.54
C PHE A 15 4.61 -3.70 2.74
N ARG A 16 4.71 -2.39 2.51
CA ARG A 16 5.02 -1.39 3.54
C ARG A 16 6.26 -1.74 4.38
N GLY A 17 7.23 -2.42 3.77
CA GLY A 17 8.45 -2.90 4.42
C GLY A 17 8.32 -4.24 5.14
N ALA A 18 7.11 -4.80 5.30
CA ALA A 18 6.94 -6.15 5.83
C ALA A 18 7.37 -7.19 4.77
N PRO A 19 8.38 -8.04 5.05
CA PRO A 19 8.92 -8.97 4.07
C PRO A 19 8.04 -10.22 3.92
N PHE A 20 7.97 -10.75 2.71
CA PHE A 20 7.31 -12.03 2.43
C PHE A 20 7.90 -12.70 1.20
N HIS A 21 7.48 -13.93 0.91
CA HIS A 21 7.80 -14.65 -0.32
C HIS A 21 6.56 -14.76 -1.20
N VAL A 22 6.76 -14.73 -2.52
CA VAL A 22 5.69 -14.87 -3.50
C VAL A 22 5.76 -16.27 -4.11
N GLU A 23 4.62 -16.97 -4.07
CA GLU A 23 4.41 -18.22 -4.80
C GLU A 23 3.80 -17.95 -6.18
N GLY A 24 2.82 -17.05 -6.23
CA GLY A 24 2.09 -16.73 -7.45
C GLY A 24 1.48 -15.34 -7.40
N GLY A 25 1.12 -14.83 -8.57
CA GLY A 25 0.47 -13.54 -8.68
C GLY A 25 -0.31 -13.40 -9.97
N ALA A 26 -1.49 -12.81 -9.88
CA ALA A 26 -2.34 -12.47 -11.01
C ALA A 26 -2.60 -10.96 -11.04
N LYS A 27 -2.71 -10.41 -12.25
CA LYS A 27 -3.01 -9.00 -12.48
C LYS A 27 -4.23 -8.88 -13.39
N ALA A 28 -5.28 -8.24 -12.91
CA ALA A 28 -6.48 -7.93 -13.68
C ALA A 28 -6.55 -6.43 -13.97
N GLY A 29 -7.01 -6.08 -15.16
CA GLY A 29 -7.18 -4.70 -15.61
C GLY A 29 -7.92 -4.64 -16.94
N GLY A 30 -8.10 -3.44 -17.48
CA GLY A 30 -8.76 -3.25 -18.76
C GLY A 30 -9.28 -1.84 -18.92
N ARG A 31 -10.24 -1.67 -19.84
CA ARG A 31 -11.01 -0.43 -20.00
C ARG A 31 -12.47 -0.67 -19.66
N ARG A 32 -13.14 0.40 -19.23
CA ARG A 32 -14.59 0.43 -19.03
C ARG A 32 -15.17 0.82 -20.38
N THR A 33 -16.17 0.09 -20.85
CA THR A 33 -16.81 0.36 -22.13
C THR A 33 -18.31 0.31 -21.98
N VAL A 34 -19.02 1.10 -22.76
CA VAL A 34 -20.48 1.08 -22.87
C VAL A 34 -20.84 0.75 -24.30
N THR A 35 -21.61 -0.32 -24.49
CA THR A 35 -22.05 -0.75 -25.82
C THR A 35 -23.48 -0.26 -26.06
N HIS A 36 -23.65 0.51 -27.13
CA HIS A 36 -24.93 1.03 -27.61
C HIS A 36 -25.41 0.17 -28.78
N GLU A 37 -26.62 -0.37 -28.63
CA GLU A 37 -27.32 -1.12 -29.68
C GLU A 37 -28.49 -0.30 -30.20
N TYR A 38 -28.64 -0.23 -31.53
CA TYR A 38 -29.66 0.58 -32.18
C TYR A 38 -30.59 -0.31 -33.00
N ALA A 39 -31.90 -0.03 -32.96
CA ALA A 39 -32.89 -0.83 -33.68
C ALA A 39 -32.60 -0.84 -35.20
N LYS A 40 -32.66 -2.04 -35.81
CA LYS A 40 -32.38 -2.31 -37.23
C LYS A 40 -30.95 -2.04 -37.70
N ARG A 41 -29.98 -1.97 -36.77
CA ARG A 41 -28.57 -1.90 -37.10
C ARG A 41 -27.88 -3.18 -36.64
N ASP A 42 -27.13 -3.81 -37.53
CA ASP A 42 -26.40 -5.04 -37.22
C ASP A 42 -25.11 -4.75 -36.43
N ASP A 43 -24.49 -3.58 -36.65
CA ASP A 43 -23.27 -3.18 -35.96
C ASP A 43 -23.55 -2.33 -34.70
N PRO A 44 -23.12 -2.75 -33.50
CA PRO A 44 -23.18 -1.94 -32.30
C PRO A 44 -22.10 -0.85 -32.28
N TYR A 45 -22.28 0.16 -31.42
CA TYR A 45 -21.26 1.19 -31.14
C TYR A 45 -20.77 1.09 -29.71
N THR A 46 -19.47 0.88 -29.50
CA THR A 46 -18.87 0.78 -28.16
C THR A 46 -18.06 2.02 -27.83
N GLU A 47 -18.46 2.74 -26.79
CA GLU A 47 -17.74 3.91 -26.28
C GLU A 47 -16.81 3.53 -25.12
N ASP A 48 -15.63 4.14 -25.06
CA ASP A 48 -14.62 3.89 -24.04
C ASP A 48 -14.71 4.88 -22.88
N MET A 49 -15.10 4.38 -21.70
CA MET A 49 -15.30 5.13 -20.45
C MET A 49 -14.02 5.20 -19.59
N GLY A 50 -12.85 5.01 -20.19
CA GLY A 50 -11.56 5.10 -19.53
C GLY A 50 -11.09 3.80 -18.89
N ARG A 51 -9.98 3.88 -18.16
CA ARG A 51 -9.25 2.72 -17.64
C ARG A 51 -9.92 2.13 -16.39
N ARG A 52 -10.00 0.79 -16.30
CA ARG A 52 -10.34 0.08 -15.05
C ARG A 52 -9.15 0.11 -14.09
N ALA A 53 -9.42 0.27 -12.80
CA ALA A 53 -8.40 0.11 -11.77
C ALA A 53 -7.73 -1.27 -11.89
N ARG A 54 -6.40 -1.33 -11.77
CA ARG A 54 -5.71 -2.61 -11.74
C ARG A 54 -5.96 -3.29 -10.41
N LYS A 55 -6.35 -4.55 -10.47
CA LYS A 55 -6.43 -5.44 -9.31
C LYS A 55 -5.31 -6.47 -9.36
N PHE A 56 -4.82 -6.87 -8.21
CA PHE A 56 -3.76 -7.85 -8.05
C PHE A 56 -4.19 -8.87 -7.03
N SER A 57 -3.96 -10.14 -7.34
CA SER A 57 -4.11 -11.27 -6.40
C SER A 57 -2.72 -11.85 -6.20
N ILE A 58 -2.26 -11.95 -4.97
CA ILE A 58 -0.91 -12.43 -4.65
C ILE A 58 -1.04 -13.60 -3.67
N SER A 59 -0.50 -14.75 -4.09
CA SER A 59 -0.28 -15.90 -3.22
C SER A 59 1.11 -15.74 -2.60
N ALA A 60 1.14 -15.45 -1.31
CA ALA A 60 2.33 -15.14 -0.55
C ALA A 60 2.51 -16.11 0.63
N TYR A 61 3.73 -16.21 1.14
CA TYR A 61 4.01 -16.96 2.36
C TYR A 61 5.16 -16.35 3.14
N VAL A 62 5.16 -16.58 4.45
CA VAL A 62 6.29 -16.35 5.35
C VAL A 62 6.73 -17.69 5.91
N ILE A 63 8.04 -17.91 6.00
CA ILE A 63 8.62 -19.18 6.44
C ILE A 63 9.89 -18.91 7.26
N GLY A 64 10.15 -19.74 8.26
CA GLY A 64 11.37 -19.70 9.06
C GLY A 64 11.11 -19.89 10.54
N GLU A 65 12.16 -19.81 11.35
CA GLU A 65 12.05 -19.87 12.81
C GLU A 65 11.22 -18.70 13.36
N ASP A 66 11.44 -17.50 12.80
CA ASP A 66 10.72 -16.27 13.16
C ASP A 66 9.46 -16.03 12.32
N TYR A 67 8.90 -17.07 11.67
CA TYR A 67 7.75 -16.89 10.77
C TYR A 67 6.56 -16.20 11.44
N THR A 68 6.38 -16.42 12.75
CA THR A 68 5.30 -15.81 13.54
C THR A 68 5.47 -14.31 13.63
N ILE A 69 6.70 -13.81 13.76
CA ILE A 69 6.99 -12.37 13.78
C ILE A 69 6.71 -11.77 12.40
N TYR A 70 7.18 -12.42 11.33
CA TYR A 70 6.94 -11.95 9.97
C TYR A 70 5.46 -11.99 9.57
N ARG A 71 4.72 -13.00 10.06
CA ARG A 71 3.26 -13.10 9.91
C ARG A 71 2.59 -11.89 10.54
N GLU A 72 2.86 -11.60 11.81
CA GLU A 72 2.26 -10.46 12.50
C GLU A 72 2.65 -9.12 11.85
N LEU A 73 3.89 -8.97 11.40
CA LEU A 73 4.33 -7.77 10.67
C LEU A 73 3.57 -7.58 9.35
N LEU A 74 3.38 -8.66 8.59
CA LEU A 74 2.65 -8.59 7.33
C LEU A 74 1.16 -8.33 7.58
N THR A 75 0.54 -9.02 8.53
CA THR A 75 -0.85 -8.79 8.97
C THR A 75 -1.06 -7.33 9.36
N ALA A 76 -0.21 -6.78 10.23
CA ALA A 76 -0.29 -5.38 10.65
C ALA A 76 -0.12 -4.41 9.47
N ALA A 77 0.77 -4.71 8.52
CA ALA A 77 0.95 -3.89 7.32
C ALA A 77 -0.29 -3.91 6.41
N LEU A 78 -0.96 -5.07 6.30
CA LEU A 78 -2.20 -5.24 5.52
C LEU A 78 -3.41 -4.57 6.17
N ASP A 79 -3.47 -4.57 7.51
CA ASP A 79 -4.53 -3.90 8.28
C ASP A 79 -4.35 -2.37 8.37
N THR A 80 -3.16 -1.86 8.04
CA THR A 80 -2.87 -0.42 8.08
C THR A 80 -3.68 0.33 7.02
N GLU A 81 -4.39 1.38 7.41
CA GLU A 81 -5.18 2.21 6.51
C GLU A 81 -4.35 2.84 5.38
N GLY A 82 -4.97 2.99 4.21
CA GLY A 82 -4.43 3.72 3.07
C GLY A 82 -3.51 2.90 2.17
N GLY A 83 -2.95 3.58 1.16
CA GLY A 83 -2.03 2.98 0.20
C GLY A 83 -0.67 2.65 0.81
N GLY A 84 -0.12 1.51 0.41
CA GLY A 84 1.21 1.03 0.76
C GLY A 84 2.02 0.70 -0.48
N THR A 85 3.34 0.83 -0.35
CA THR A 85 4.27 0.38 -1.40
C THR A 85 4.38 -1.14 -1.35
N LEU A 86 4.03 -1.77 -2.48
CA LEU A 86 4.27 -3.18 -2.77
C LEU A 86 5.53 -3.29 -3.64
N ILE A 87 6.46 -4.12 -3.20
CA ILE A 87 7.58 -4.60 -3.99
C ILE A 87 7.28 -6.05 -4.37
N HIS A 88 7.00 -6.30 -5.64
CA HIS A 88 6.78 -7.64 -6.17
C HIS A 88 7.98 -8.08 -7.03
N PRO A 89 8.51 -9.31 -6.87
CA PRO A 89 9.74 -9.73 -7.54
C PRO A 89 9.70 -9.63 -9.07
N THR A 90 8.54 -9.90 -9.67
CA THR A 90 8.35 -9.86 -11.14
C THR A 90 7.46 -8.72 -11.65
N MET A 91 6.63 -8.12 -10.78
CA MET A 91 5.70 -7.05 -11.20
C MET A 91 6.27 -5.65 -10.92
N GLY A 92 7.40 -5.59 -10.19
CA GLY A 92 8.08 -4.36 -9.84
C GLY A 92 7.51 -3.69 -8.59
N ILE A 93 7.82 -2.40 -8.46
CA ILE A 93 7.41 -1.57 -7.33
C ILE A 93 6.15 -0.80 -7.72
N MET A 94 5.14 -0.79 -6.85
CA MET A 94 3.85 -0.17 -7.12
C MET A 94 3.14 0.24 -5.83
N ASN A 95 2.32 1.29 -5.90
CA ASN A 95 1.51 1.73 -4.77
C ASN A 95 0.11 1.12 -4.85
N VAL A 96 -0.31 0.44 -3.80
CA VAL A 96 -1.56 -0.33 -3.76
C VAL A 96 -2.26 -0.21 -2.42
N VAL A 97 -3.56 -0.38 -2.42
CA VAL A 97 -4.40 -0.50 -1.22
C VAL A 97 -4.81 -1.97 -1.09
N CYS A 98 -4.77 -2.50 0.13
CA CYS A 98 -5.29 -3.83 0.42
C CYS A 98 -6.82 -3.80 0.44
N GLU A 99 -7.47 -4.58 -0.43
CA GLU A 99 -8.92 -4.81 -0.40
C GLU A 99 -9.30 -5.88 0.63
N GLY A 100 -8.43 -6.88 0.81
CA GLY A 100 -8.64 -7.96 1.77
C GLY A 100 -7.54 -9.01 1.65
N TYR A 101 -7.41 -9.84 2.68
CA TYR A 101 -6.50 -10.96 2.69
C TYR A 101 -7.07 -12.12 3.50
N SER A 102 -6.53 -13.31 3.28
CA SER A 102 -6.70 -14.45 4.18
C SER A 102 -5.32 -14.96 4.61
N CYS A 103 -5.23 -15.46 5.84
CA CYS A 103 -4.04 -16.11 6.38
C CYS A 103 -4.40 -17.55 6.76
N SER A 104 -3.56 -18.51 6.38
CA SER A 104 -3.74 -19.93 6.68
C SER A 104 -2.44 -20.56 7.15
N GLU A 105 -2.55 -21.43 8.16
CA GLU A 105 -1.43 -22.17 8.72
C GLU A 105 -1.86 -23.64 8.81
N GLN A 106 -1.02 -24.53 8.30
CA GLN A 106 -1.24 -25.97 8.37
C GLN A 106 -0.23 -26.59 9.31
N ARG A 107 -0.70 -27.51 10.16
CA ARG A 107 0.15 -28.16 11.17
C ARG A 107 1.21 -29.03 10.50
N GLU A 108 0.87 -29.62 9.36
CA GLU A 108 1.70 -30.51 8.56
C GLU A 108 2.92 -29.79 7.98
N GLU A 109 2.82 -28.48 7.74
CA GLU A 109 3.88 -27.72 7.09
C GLU A 109 4.85 -27.10 8.07
N GLY A 110 4.36 -26.69 9.25
CA GLY A 110 5.17 -26.24 10.39
C GLY A 110 6.11 -25.06 10.10
N GLY A 111 5.92 -23.93 10.79
CA GLY A 111 6.81 -22.78 10.61
C GLY A 111 6.60 -21.99 9.31
N MET A 112 5.38 -22.09 8.75
CA MET A 112 4.95 -21.36 7.57
C MET A 112 3.54 -20.79 7.78
N ALA A 113 3.31 -19.57 7.30
CA ALA A 113 1.97 -19.00 7.14
C ALA A 113 1.77 -18.56 5.68
N ARG A 114 0.66 -18.97 5.08
CA ARG A 114 0.27 -18.58 3.72
C ARG A 114 -0.75 -17.46 3.73
N PHE A 115 -0.60 -16.56 2.77
CA PHE A 115 -1.45 -15.41 2.56
C PHE A 115 -1.99 -15.40 1.14
N GLU A 116 -3.30 -15.17 1.01
CA GLU A 116 -3.90 -14.75 -0.26
C GLU A 116 -4.30 -13.29 -0.12
N ILE A 117 -3.66 -12.42 -0.88
CA ILE A 117 -3.76 -10.96 -0.72
C ILE A 117 -4.40 -10.35 -1.98
N LEU A 118 -5.48 -9.60 -1.79
CA LEU A 118 -6.18 -8.85 -2.83
C LEU A 118 -5.82 -7.37 -2.71
N LEU A 119 -5.23 -6.82 -3.76
CA LEU A 119 -4.73 -5.46 -3.80
C LEU A 119 -5.32 -4.70 -4.99
N VAL A 120 -5.50 -3.40 -4.84
CA VAL A 120 -5.92 -2.49 -5.91
C VAL A 120 -4.94 -1.33 -6.02
N GLU A 121 -4.67 -0.88 -7.25
CA GLU A 121 -3.85 0.31 -7.51
C GLU A 121 -4.32 1.50 -6.67
N ALA A 122 -3.41 2.07 -5.88
CA ALA A 122 -3.68 3.26 -5.11
C ALA A 122 -3.80 4.44 -6.09
N GLY A 123 -5.05 4.80 -6.42
CA GLY A 123 -5.33 5.98 -7.22
C GLY A 123 -4.91 7.27 -6.50
N THR A 124 -4.84 8.37 -7.24
CA THR A 124 -4.69 9.70 -6.63
C THR A 124 -6.03 10.09 -6.00
N SER A 125 -6.06 10.27 -4.68
CA SER A 125 -7.22 10.86 -4.02
C SER A 125 -7.46 12.27 -4.60
N PRO A 126 -8.69 12.62 -5.04
CA PRO A 126 -9.01 14.00 -5.42
C PRO A 126 -9.01 14.93 -4.19
N TYR A 127 -9.05 14.36 -2.99
CA TYR A 127 -8.92 15.07 -1.73
C TYR A 127 -7.45 15.03 -1.30
N THR A 128 -6.69 16.08 -1.62
CA THR A 128 -5.45 16.37 -0.89
C THR A 128 -5.86 16.92 0.47
N PRO A 129 -5.53 16.28 1.61
CA PRO A 129 -5.66 16.95 2.89
C PRO A 129 -4.89 18.26 2.78
N ALA A 130 -5.52 19.38 3.14
CA ALA A 130 -4.90 20.69 3.09
C ALA A 130 -3.52 20.57 3.75
N ALA A 131 -2.47 21.00 3.05
CA ALA A 131 -1.13 21.01 3.61
C ALA A 131 -1.23 21.69 4.98
N ALA A 132 -0.73 21.02 6.03
CA ALA A 132 -0.73 21.59 7.37
C ALA A 132 -0.14 23.00 7.27
N ASP A 133 -0.86 23.99 7.79
CA ASP A 133 -0.44 25.38 7.76
C ASP A 133 0.79 25.55 8.66
N THR A 134 1.95 25.30 8.07
CA THR A 134 3.26 25.39 8.72
C THR A 134 3.57 26.80 9.17
N GLN A 135 2.95 27.82 8.55
CA GLN A 135 3.06 29.21 8.99
C GLN A 135 2.32 29.41 10.31
N SER A 136 1.07 28.96 10.41
CA SER A 136 0.26 29.05 11.64
C SER A 136 0.91 28.28 12.82
N ALA A 137 1.46 27.09 12.54
CA ALA A 137 2.17 26.30 13.54
C ALA A 137 3.45 27.00 14.05
N THR A 138 4.21 27.66 13.16
CA THR A 138 5.44 28.38 13.53
C THR A 138 5.14 29.64 14.33
N SER A 139 4.14 30.43 13.92
CA SER A 139 3.71 31.63 14.66
C SER A 139 3.24 31.29 16.07
N SER A 140 2.42 30.24 16.21
CA SER A 140 1.93 29.79 17.53
C SER A 140 3.07 29.35 18.46
N ALA A 141 4.07 28.68 17.91
CA ALA A 141 5.26 28.28 18.66
C ALA A 141 6.11 29.49 19.08
N ALA A 142 6.25 30.50 18.21
CA ALA A 142 6.96 31.74 18.50
C ALA A 142 6.27 32.56 19.62
N ASP A 143 4.94 32.69 19.56
CA ASP A 143 4.15 33.39 20.59
C ASP A 143 4.24 32.69 21.96
N SER A 144 4.23 31.35 21.94
CA SER A 144 4.39 30.54 23.15
C SER A 144 5.78 30.72 23.77
N ALA A 145 6.84 30.75 22.95
CA ALA A 145 8.20 31.00 23.42
C ALA A 145 8.37 32.42 23.99
N GLY A 146 7.77 33.44 23.34
CA GLY A 146 7.77 34.81 23.84
C GLY A 146 7.06 34.95 25.19
N SER A 147 5.91 34.30 25.34
CA SER A 147 5.15 34.30 26.60
C SER A 147 5.90 33.60 27.73
N ALA A 148 6.57 32.47 27.43
CA ALA A 148 7.39 31.75 28.40
C ALA A 148 8.60 32.58 28.86
N ALA A 149 9.27 33.27 27.92
CA ALA A 149 10.38 34.16 28.23
C ALA A 149 9.96 35.37 29.08
N ALA A 150 8.81 35.98 28.77
CA ALA A 150 8.26 37.08 29.56
C ALA A 150 7.92 36.64 30.99
N THR A 151 7.30 35.47 31.14
CA THR A 151 6.97 34.91 32.47
C THR A 151 8.25 34.62 33.26
N ALA A 152 9.28 34.04 32.64
CA ALA A 152 10.55 33.76 33.31
C ALA A 152 11.28 35.03 33.77
N ALA A 153 11.16 36.13 33.02
CA ALA A 153 11.73 37.42 33.41
C ALA A 153 10.99 38.06 34.60
N ASP A 154 9.67 37.94 34.66
CA ASP A 154 8.85 38.48 35.75
C ASP A 154 9.11 37.75 37.09
N THR A 155 9.26 36.44 37.05
CA THR A 155 9.61 35.64 38.24
C THR A 155 11.01 35.97 38.78
N ALA A 156 11.94 36.43 37.93
CA ALA A 156 13.30 36.77 38.32
C ALA A 156 13.42 38.13 39.02
N ILE A 157 12.42 39.02 38.87
CA ILE A 157 12.40 40.35 39.51
C ILE A 157 11.80 40.30 40.93
N THR A 158 11.13 39.19 41.27
CA THR A 158 10.41 39.03 42.56
C THR A 158 11.26 38.34 43.65
N VAL A 159 12.58 38.22 43.45
CA VAL A 159 13.56 37.68 44.42
C VAL A 159 14.59 38.76 44.77
#